data_AF-A0A163DAG2-F1
#
_entry.id   AF-A0A163DAG2-F1
#
_cell.length_a   1.000
_cell.length_b   1.000
_cell.length_c   1.000
_cell.angle_alpha   90.00
_cell.angle_beta   90.00
_cell.angle_gamma   90.00
#
_symmetry.space_group_name_H-M   'P 1'
#
loop_
_entity.id
_entity.type
_entity.pdbx_description
1 polymer ?
#
loop_
_entity_poly.entity_id
_entity_poly.type
_entity_poly.pdbx_seq_one_letter_code
_entity_poly.pdbx_strand_id
1 'polypeptide(L)'
;MSKKPKVAIGLILLIIVSLASNLVLFNALHKNKQENAQSIQRVEENMKQLQDDMLLAQSKITQMDRVNPQSDAHQQQEAVAVSSMSDEAISEVQSDMKKLNQIVDHLPQVKEKLGFILAVKKEDAGYSLVLDDVEWFSAEAAEQAAAEDGVPDTASLSNGFYIRNPVTDDTHIHLPTDALLYVLDGSRTVEVKLHEMVTMNLVDRLFHVRYAGDSAILLEEQYRP
;
A
#
# COMPACT_ATOMS: atom_id res chain seq x y z
N MET A 1 68.07 23.59 -8.40
CA MET A 1 66.83 23.20 -9.10
C MET A 1 65.63 23.43 -8.20
N SER A 2 64.73 24.35 -8.56
CA SER A 2 63.58 24.74 -7.73
C SER A 2 62.54 23.62 -7.69
N LYS A 3 62.12 23.19 -6.49
CA LYS A 3 61.08 22.16 -6.29
C LYS A 3 59.65 22.70 -6.47
N LYS A 4 59.49 24.02 -6.60
CA LYS A 4 58.19 24.71 -6.69
C LYS A 4 57.27 24.28 -7.86
N PRO A 5 57.74 24.01 -9.10
CA PRO A 5 56.85 23.65 -10.19
C PRO A 5 56.23 22.25 -10.02
N LYS A 6 56.93 21.32 -9.35
CA LYS A 6 56.42 19.95 -9.13
C LYS A 6 55.21 19.91 -8.19
N VAL A 7 55.19 20.80 -7.18
CA VAL A 7 54.08 20.92 -6.23
C VAL A 7 52.84 21.50 -6.90
N ALA A 8 53.01 22.52 -7.76
CA ALA A 8 51.89 23.12 -8.49
C ALA A 8 51.21 22.13 -9.45
N ILE A 9 52.00 21.32 -10.18
CA ILE A 9 51.47 20.30 -11.10
C ILE A 9 50.67 19.24 -10.32
N GLY A 10 51.16 18.81 -9.16
CA GLY A 10 50.45 17.83 -8.31
C GLY A 10 49.08 18.34 -7.81
N LEU A 11 49.01 19.60 -7.40
CA LEU A 11 47.76 20.26 -6.98
C LEU A 11 46.75 20.35 -8.13
N ILE A 12 47.20 20.73 -9.32
CA ILE A 12 46.34 20.82 -10.51
C ILE A 12 45.76 19.44 -10.87
N LEU A 13 46.58 18.39 -10.82
CA LEU A 13 46.11 17.03 -11.09
C LEU A 13 45.06 16.55 -10.06
N LEU A 14 45.25 16.86 -8.78
CA LEU A 14 44.27 16.54 -7.74
C LEU A 14 42.91 17.22 -7.99
N ILE A 15 42.93 18.49 -8.40
CA ILE A 15 41.72 19.25 -8.73
C ILE A 15 41.02 18.59 -9.94
N ILE A 16 41.75 18.24 -10.99
CA ILE A 16 41.19 17.62 -12.19
C ILE A 16 40.55 16.26 -11.86
N VAL A 17 41.21 15.42 -11.06
CA VAL A 17 40.66 14.13 -10.64
C VAL A 17 39.38 14.31 -9.81
N SER A 18 39.37 15.26 -8.87
CA SER A 18 38.18 15.57 -8.08
C SER A 18 37.01 16.04 -8.94
N LEU A 19 37.26 16.93 -9.90
CA LEU A 19 36.25 17.39 -10.86
C LEU A 19 35.71 16.24 -11.73
N ALA A 20 36.59 15.37 -12.24
CA ALA A 20 36.17 14.22 -13.03
C ALA A 20 35.32 13.24 -12.21
N SER A 21 35.70 12.94 -10.97
CA SER A 21 34.92 12.08 -10.07
C SER A 21 33.54 12.68 -9.76
N ASN A 22 33.47 13.99 -9.48
CA ASN A 22 32.20 14.67 -9.24
C ASN A 22 31.29 14.64 -10.49
N LEU A 23 31.85 14.80 -11.69
CA LEU A 23 31.10 14.74 -12.94
C LEU A 23 30.50 13.35 -13.20
N VAL A 24 31.25 12.28 -12.91
CA VAL A 24 30.76 10.89 -13.02
C VAL A 24 29.61 10.65 -12.03
N LEU A 25 29.75 11.11 -10.79
CA LEU A 25 28.71 10.97 -9.76
C LEU A 25 27.44 11.74 -10.14
N PHE A 26 27.60 12.97 -10.65
CA PHE A 26 26.49 13.80 -11.12
C PHE A 26 25.73 13.14 -12.27
N ASN A 27 26.44 12.58 -13.25
CA ASN A 27 25.82 11.87 -14.37
C ASN A 27 25.08 10.60 -13.91
N ALA A 28 25.64 9.84 -12.97
CA ALA A 28 24.99 8.66 -12.41
C ALA A 28 23.70 9.02 -11.66
N LEU A 29 23.73 10.10 -10.85
CA LEU A 29 22.56 10.63 -10.16
C LEU A 29 21.47 11.09 -11.13
N HIS A 30 21.84 11.80 -12.20
CA HIS A 30 20.89 12.26 -13.20
C HIS A 30 20.24 11.10 -13.96
N LYS A 31 21.03 10.08 -14.33
CA LYS A 31 20.50 8.87 -14.98
C LYS A 31 19.52 8.13 -14.07
N ASN A 32 19.87 7.93 -12.80
CA ASN A 32 18.99 7.28 -11.83
C ASN A 32 17.69 8.09 -11.60
N LYS A 33 17.79 9.42 -11.49
CA LYS A 33 16.61 10.30 -11.37
C LYS A 33 15.69 10.20 -12.60
N GLN A 34 16.25 10.08 -13.80
CA GLN A 34 15.49 9.94 -15.04
C GLN A 34 14.83 8.56 -15.15
N GLU A 35 15.54 7.48 -14.79
CA GLU A 35 14.98 6.13 -14.75
C GLU A 35 13.85 6.02 -13.73
N ASN A 36 14.01 6.63 -12.55
CA ASN A 36 12.95 6.72 -11.54
C ASN A 36 11.75 7.53 -12.04
N ALA A 37 11.96 8.68 -12.69
CA ALA A 37 10.86 9.47 -13.25
C ALA A 37 10.09 8.71 -14.33
N GLN A 38 10.77 7.94 -15.18
CA GLN A 38 10.13 7.07 -16.17
C GLN A 38 9.38 5.91 -15.53
N SER A 39 9.91 5.32 -14.46
CA SER A 39 9.23 4.27 -13.70
C SER A 39 7.94 4.81 -13.08
N ILE A 40 8.00 5.98 -12.43
CA ILE A 40 6.84 6.66 -11.84
C ILE A 40 5.78 6.94 -12.89
N GLN A 41 6.15 7.49 -14.05
CA GLN A 41 5.21 7.73 -15.16
C GLN A 41 4.53 6.44 -15.65
N ARG A 42 5.27 5.33 -15.80
CA ARG A 42 4.66 4.05 -16.17
C ARG A 42 3.70 3.53 -15.11
N VAL A 43 4.01 3.73 -13.83
CA VAL A 43 3.11 3.35 -12.74
C VAL A 43 1.84 4.22 -12.74
N GLU A 44 1.97 5.53 -12.94
CA GLU A 44 0.81 6.42 -13.08
C GLU A 44 -0.07 6.03 -14.28
N GLU A 45 0.53 5.71 -15.43
CA GLU A 45 -0.19 5.23 -16.61
C GLU A 45 -0.92 3.91 -16.33
N ASN A 46 -0.23 2.95 -15.68
CA ASN A 46 -0.82 1.66 -15.31
C ASN A 46 -1.95 1.82 -14.27
N MET A 47 -1.77 2.69 -13.27
CA MET A 47 -2.81 2.97 -12.26
C MET A 47 -4.03 3.62 -12.91
N LYS A 48 -3.82 4.57 -13.82
CA LYS A 48 -4.91 5.21 -14.55
C LYS A 48 -5.67 4.20 -15.41
N GLN A 49 -4.96 3.34 -16.12
CA GLN A 49 -5.58 2.27 -16.90
C GLN A 49 -6.39 1.32 -16.01
N LEU A 50 -5.84 0.92 -14.86
CA LEU A 50 -6.53 0.07 -13.89
C LEU A 50 -7.79 0.74 -13.34
N GLN A 51 -7.72 2.05 -13.06
CA GLN A 51 -8.86 2.83 -12.60
C GLN A 51 -9.97 2.93 -13.66
N ASP A 52 -9.60 3.10 -14.93
CA ASP A 52 -10.54 3.11 -16.06
C ASP A 52 -11.21 1.73 -16.23
N ASP A 53 -10.43 0.64 -16.09
CA ASP A 53 -10.92 -0.74 -16.16
C ASP A 53 -11.89 -1.05 -15.00
N MET A 54 -11.57 -0.60 -13.77
CA MET A 54 -12.46 -0.73 -12.61
C MET A 54 -13.75 0.07 -12.79
N LEU A 55 -13.68 1.30 -13.30
CA LEU A 55 -14.87 2.12 -13.58
C LEU A 55 -15.78 1.42 -14.60
N LEU A 56 -15.19 0.82 -15.64
CA LEU A 56 -15.91 0.05 -16.63
C LEU A 56 -16.58 -1.19 -15.99
N ALA A 57 -15.87 -1.93 -15.14
CA ALA A 57 -16.42 -3.08 -14.41
C ALA A 57 -17.58 -2.65 -13.50
N GLN A 58 -17.44 -1.58 -12.72
CA GLN A 58 -18.48 -1.07 -11.83
C GLN A 58 -19.73 -0.60 -12.61
N SER A 59 -19.53 -0.01 -13.78
CA SER A 59 -20.63 0.38 -14.68
C SER A 59 -21.42 -0.84 -15.18
N LYS A 60 -20.74 -1.96 -15.49
CA LYS A 60 -21.39 -3.22 -15.90
C LYS A 60 -22.21 -3.83 -14.77
N ILE A 61 -21.68 -3.84 -13.54
CA ILE A 61 -22.40 -4.32 -12.35
C ILE A 61 -23.67 -3.49 -12.13
N THR A 62 -23.58 -2.17 -12.21
CA THR A 62 -24.73 -1.26 -12.03
C THR A 62 -25.80 -1.42 -13.11
N GLN A 63 -25.41 -1.76 -14.34
CA GLN A 63 -26.36 -2.07 -15.42
C GLN A 63 -27.05 -3.41 -15.22
N MET A 64 -26.36 -4.41 -14.66
CA MET A 64 -26.96 -5.71 -14.33
C MET A 64 -28.04 -5.61 -13.25
N ASP A 65 -27.83 -4.79 -12.20
CA ASP A 65 -28.83 -4.56 -11.15
C ASP A 65 -30.11 -3.86 -11.65
N ARG A 66 -30.05 -3.16 -12.78
CA ARG A 66 -31.21 -2.47 -13.37
C ARG A 66 -32.06 -3.32 -14.32
N VAL A 67 -31.60 -4.50 -14.73
CA VAL A 67 -32.32 -5.35 -15.70
C VAL A 67 -33.36 -6.28 -15.05
N ASN A 68 -33.55 -6.29 -13.72
CA ASN A 68 -34.58 -7.14 -13.13
C ASN A 68 -35.32 -6.57 -11.89
N PRO A 69 -36.36 -5.73 -12.06
CA PRO A 69 -37.33 -5.44 -11.00
C PRO A 69 -38.68 -6.17 -11.17
N GLN A 70 -38.85 -7.11 -12.10
CA GLN A 70 -40.13 -7.82 -12.26
C GLN A 70 -39.97 -9.26 -12.78
N SER A 71 -39.97 -10.25 -11.87
CA SER A 71 -40.58 -11.56 -12.12
C SER A 71 -40.65 -12.39 -10.84
N ASP A 72 -41.71 -12.18 -10.06
CA ASP A 72 -42.18 -13.16 -9.08
C ASP A 72 -42.73 -14.38 -9.83
N ALA A 73 -41.92 -15.42 -10.10
CA ALA A 73 -42.40 -16.81 -10.26
C ALA A 73 -41.34 -17.89 -10.57
N HIS A 74 -40.07 -17.61 -10.89
CA HIS A 74 -39.11 -18.65 -11.34
C HIS A 74 -37.79 -18.66 -10.55
N GLN A 75 -37.86 -19.08 -9.27
CA GLN A 75 -36.77 -18.89 -8.30
C GLN A 75 -35.84 -20.09 -8.06
N GLN A 76 -35.78 -21.12 -8.94
CA GLN A 76 -34.93 -22.29 -8.68
C GLN A 76 -33.93 -22.67 -9.78
N GLN A 77 -33.82 -21.93 -10.89
CA GLN A 77 -32.80 -22.18 -11.91
C GLN A 77 -31.84 -21.00 -12.19
N GLU A 78 -32.12 -19.79 -11.71
CA GLU A 78 -31.24 -18.61 -11.91
C GLU A 78 -30.20 -18.40 -10.79
N ALA A 79 -30.36 -19.04 -9.63
CA ALA A 79 -29.40 -18.90 -8.52
C ALA A 79 -27.99 -19.43 -8.84
N VAL A 80 -27.86 -20.32 -9.83
CA VAL A 80 -26.57 -20.91 -10.22
C VAL A 80 -25.81 -20.01 -11.21
N ALA A 81 -26.51 -19.29 -12.10
CA ALA A 81 -25.89 -18.41 -13.09
C ALA A 81 -25.45 -17.05 -12.50
N VAL A 82 -26.21 -16.51 -11.54
CA VAL A 82 -25.86 -15.26 -10.84
C VAL A 82 -24.68 -15.49 -9.87
N SER A 83 -24.58 -16.66 -9.24
CA SER A 83 -23.44 -17.03 -8.38
C SER A 83 -22.13 -17.16 -9.16
N SER A 84 -22.15 -17.79 -10.35
CA SER A 84 -20.94 -17.98 -11.15
C SER A 84 -20.42 -16.66 -11.74
N MET A 85 -21.30 -15.72 -12.11
CA MET A 85 -20.87 -14.41 -12.62
C MET A 85 -20.36 -13.46 -11.52
N SER A 86 -20.84 -13.60 -10.28
CA SER A 86 -20.24 -12.90 -9.13
C SER A 86 -18.86 -13.44 -8.76
N ASP A 87 -18.65 -14.74 -8.93
CA ASP A 87 -17.35 -15.36 -8.66
C ASP A 87 -16.29 -14.93 -9.68
N GLU A 88 -16.67 -14.75 -10.95
CA GLU A 88 -15.80 -14.18 -11.99
C GLU A 88 -15.38 -12.74 -11.67
N ALA A 89 -16.32 -11.87 -11.26
CA ALA A 89 -16.03 -10.49 -10.91
C ALA A 89 -15.17 -10.37 -9.63
N ILE A 90 -15.42 -11.23 -8.63
CA ILE A 90 -14.60 -11.31 -7.41
C ILE A 90 -13.19 -11.81 -7.75
N SER A 91 -13.08 -12.81 -8.62
CA SER A 91 -11.80 -13.34 -9.11
C SER A 91 -11.01 -12.30 -9.89
N GLU A 92 -11.67 -11.46 -10.70
CA GLU A 92 -11.04 -10.37 -11.45
C GLU A 92 -10.49 -9.29 -10.50
N VAL A 93 -11.26 -8.85 -9.50
CA VAL A 93 -10.80 -7.89 -8.46
C VAL A 93 -9.62 -8.46 -7.66
N GLN A 94 -9.67 -9.73 -7.26
CA GLN A 94 -8.54 -10.39 -6.59
C GLN A 94 -7.30 -10.49 -7.47
N SER A 95 -7.48 -10.79 -8.76
CA SER A 95 -6.38 -10.83 -9.73
C SER A 95 -5.75 -9.45 -9.90
N ASP A 96 -6.56 -8.40 -9.98
CA ASP A 96 -6.08 -7.04 -10.14
C ASP A 96 -5.42 -6.50 -8.88
N MET A 97 -5.92 -6.88 -7.69
CA MET A 97 -5.24 -6.59 -6.43
C MET A 97 -3.88 -7.26 -6.35
N LYS A 98 -3.79 -8.51 -6.81
CA LYS A 98 -2.51 -9.23 -6.89
C LYS A 98 -1.53 -8.53 -7.83
N LYS A 99 -1.98 -8.02 -8.98
CA LYS A 99 -1.13 -7.25 -9.91
C LYS A 99 -0.69 -5.92 -9.29
N LEU A 100 -1.60 -5.22 -8.62
CA LEU A 100 -1.30 -3.97 -7.93
C LEU A 100 -0.24 -4.19 -6.85
N ASN A 101 -0.43 -5.19 -5.99
CA ASN A 101 0.54 -5.55 -4.95
C ASN A 101 1.90 -5.89 -5.58
N GLN A 102 1.92 -6.67 -6.67
CA GLN A 102 3.17 -6.92 -7.40
C GLN A 102 3.84 -5.64 -7.90
N ILE A 103 3.10 -4.66 -8.41
CA ILE A 103 3.70 -3.40 -8.89
C ILE A 103 4.26 -2.60 -7.70
N VAL A 104 3.47 -2.45 -6.65
CA VAL A 104 3.82 -1.63 -5.48
C VAL A 104 5.01 -2.21 -4.72
N ASP A 105 5.07 -3.54 -4.56
CA ASP A 105 6.15 -4.23 -3.84
C ASP A 105 7.52 -4.10 -4.53
N HIS A 106 7.55 -3.83 -5.83
CA HIS A 106 8.80 -3.67 -6.59
C HIS A 106 9.28 -2.21 -6.66
N LEU A 107 8.55 -1.27 -6.05
CA LEU A 107 8.98 0.13 -6.01
C LEU A 107 10.03 0.32 -4.90
N PRO A 108 11.27 0.75 -5.24
CA PRO A 108 12.40 0.76 -4.31
C PRO A 108 12.26 1.75 -3.15
N GLN A 109 11.23 2.60 -3.16
CA GLN A 109 10.96 3.61 -2.14
C GLN A 109 9.69 3.32 -1.34
N VAL A 110 8.93 2.29 -1.71
CA VAL A 110 7.72 1.92 -0.99
C VAL A 110 8.10 1.09 0.22
N LYS A 111 7.56 1.48 1.36
CA LYS A 111 7.61 0.74 2.60
C LYS A 111 6.22 0.25 2.93
N GLU A 112 6.16 -0.84 3.66
CA GLU A 112 4.92 -1.41 4.18
C GLU A 112 4.94 -1.37 5.70
N LYS A 113 3.80 -1.05 6.29
CA LYS A 113 3.52 -1.18 7.72
C LYS A 113 2.15 -1.80 7.91
N LEU A 114 1.97 -2.46 9.04
CA LEU A 114 0.68 -2.90 9.53
C LEU A 114 0.37 -2.06 10.78
N GLY A 115 -0.85 -1.55 10.89
CA GLY A 115 -1.21 -0.69 12.02
C GLY A 115 -2.70 -0.60 12.25
N PHE A 116 -3.09 -0.36 13.51
CA PHE A 116 -4.45 0.05 13.84
C PHE A 116 -4.60 1.55 13.57
N ILE A 117 -5.70 1.94 12.95
CA ILE A 117 -6.01 3.37 12.82
C ILE A 117 -6.46 3.88 14.19
N LEU A 118 -5.69 4.82 14.76
CA LEU A 118 -6.07 5.55 15.97
C LEU A 118 -6.96 6.74 15.63
N ALA A 119 -6.63 7.46 14.56
CA ALA A 119 -7.40 8.62 14.11
C ALA A 119 -7.13 8.95 12.65
N VAL A 120 -8.14 9.54 11.99
CA VAL A 120 -7.96 10.27 10.74
C VAL A 120 -8.15 11.76 11.04
N LYS A 121 -7.09 12.54 10.89
CA LYS A 121 -7.10 13.98 11.22
C LYS A 121 -7.13 14.79 9.93
N LYS A 122 -7.92 15.86 9.93
CA LYS A 122 -7.89 16.85 8.85
C LYS A 122 -6.76 17.85 9.13
N GLU A 123 -5.91 18.07 8.14
CA GLU A 123 -4.81 19.03 8.16
C GLU A 123 -4.97 20.04 7.01
N ASP A 124 -4.17 21.11 7.00
CA ASP A 124 -4.28 22.18 6.00
C ASP A 124 -4.08 21.68 4.56
N ALA A 125 -3.25 20.64 4.39
CA ALA A 125 -2.89 20.06 3.09
C ALA A 125 -3.67 18.76 2.75
N GLY A 126 -4.61 18.32 3.58
CA GLY A 126 -5.36 17.09 3.33
C GLY A 126 -5.73 16.35 4.62
N TYR A 127 -5.51 15.04 4.64
CA TYR A 127 -5.74 14.21 5.81
C TYR A 127 -4.44 13.57 6.25
N SER A 128 -4.33 13.27 7.55
CA SER A 128 -3.28 12.42 8.10
C SER A 128 -3.89 11.24 8.85
N LEU A 129 -3.25 10.10 8.67
CA LEU A 129 -3.53 8.87 9.40
C LEU A 129 -2.60 8.82 10.59
N VAL A 130 -3.18 8.60 11.76
CA VAL A 130 -2.45 8.27 12.99
C VAL A 130 -2.60 6.77 13.19
N LEU A 131 -1.47 6.08 13.17
CA LEU A 131 -1.38 4.63 13.24
C LEU A 131 -0.71 4.20 14.54
N ASP A 132 -1.28 3.18 15.16
CA ASP A 132 -0.60 2.37 16.15
C ASP A 132 0.05 1.19 15.43
N ASP A 133 1.38 1.22 15.30
CA ASP A 133 2.11 0.23 14.53
C ASP A 133 2.05 -1.13 15.21
N VAL A 134 1.81 -2.18 14.43
CA VAL A 134 1.75 -3.54 14.96
C VAL A 134 2.49 -4.54 14.08
N GLU A 135 2.91 -5.63 14.72
CA GLU A 135 3.47 -6.80 14.07
C GLU A 135 2.47 -7.95 14.16
N TRP A 136 2.30 -8.68 13.06
CA TRP A 136 1.45 -9.86 12.99
C TRP A 136 2.31 -11.12 12.93
N PHE A 137 2.14 -11.98 13.93
CA PHE A 137 2.76 -13.30 14.01
C PHE A 137 1.73 -14.43 13.85
N SER A 138 2.17 -15.56 13.30
CA SER A 138 1.36 -16.77 13.11
C SER A 138 2.09 -18.02 13.58
N ALA A 139 1.34 -19.04 14.00
CA ALA A 139 1.85 -20.35 14.42
C ALA A 139 2.91 -20.24 15.54
N GLU A 140 4.01 -20.98 15.44
CA GLU A 140 5.07 -21.00 16.47
C GLU A 140 5.63 -19.59 16.78
N ALA A 141 5.72 -18.72 15.79
CA ALA A 141 6.19 -17.35 15.98
C ALA A 141 5.20 -16.51 16.82
N ALA A 142 3.90 -16.81 16.72
CA ALA A 142 2.87 -16.15 17.54
C ALA A 142 3.00 -16.55 19.01
N GLU A 143 3.21 -17.84 19.29
CA GLU A 143 3.41 -18.34 20.65
C GLU A 143 4.69 -17.76 21.28
N GLN A 144 5.76 -17.67 20.48
CA GLN A 144 7.02 -17.06 20.92
C GLN A 144 6.84 -15.57 21.25
N ALA A 145 6.21 -14.80 20.35
CA ALA A 145 5.96 -13.38 20.58
C ALA A 145 5.04 -13.14 21.78
N ALA A 146 3.98 -13.94 21.95
CA ALA A 146 3.13 -13.88 23.13
C ALA A 146 3.90 -14.18 24.43
N ALA A 147 4.87 -15.11 24.39
CA ALA A 147 5.65 -15.50 25.56
C ALA A 147 6.64 -14.41 25.98
N GLU A 148 7.29 -13.78 25.01
CA GLU A 148 8.17 -12.63 25.20
C GLU A 148 7.42 -11.44 25.82
N ASP A 149 6.14 -11.26 25.48
CA ASP A 149 5.29 -10.19 26.04
C ASP A 149 4.69 -10.55 27.42
N GLY A 150 4.98 -11.74 27.92
CA GLY A 150 4.50 -12.21 29.23
C GLY A 150 3.02 -12.57 29.25
N VAL A 151 2.40 -12.86 28.10
CA VAL A 151 1.01 -13.33 28.02
C VAL A 151 0.94 -14.75 28.61
N PRO A 152 0.14 -14.98 29.67
CA PRO A 152 -0.02 -16.32 30.22
C PRO A 152 -0.76 -17.25 29.23
N ASP A 153 -0.41 -18.54 29.19
CA ASP A 153 -0.98 -19.58 28.32
C ASP A 153 -0.77 -19.40 26.80
N THR A 154 0.47 -19.13 26.38
CA THR A 154 0.85 -18.97 24.96
C THR A 154 0.60 -20.18 24.08
N ALA A 155 0.64 -21.40 24.65
CA ALA A 155 0.27 -22.64 23.98
C ALA A 155 -1.24 -22.73 23.65
N SER A 156 -2.03 -21.72 24.00
CA SER A 156 -3.49 -21.64 23.84
C SER A 156 -3.94 -20.39 23.08
N LEU A 157 -3.10 -19.81 22.20
CA LEU A 157 -3.60 -18.82 21.24
C LEU A 157 -4.71 -19.46 20.41
N SER A 158 -5.96 -19.04 20.64
CA SER A 158 -7.18 -19.73 20.20
C SER A 158 -7.31 -19.89 18.68
N ASN A 159 -6.60 -19.06 17.93
CA ASN A 159 -6.57 -19.02 16.47
C ASN A 159 -5.14 -19.17 15.89
N GLY A 160 -4.12 -19.35 16.73
CA GLY A 160 -2.72 -19.43 16.30
C GLY A 160 -2.14 -18.11 15.75
N PHE A 161 -2.75 -16.97 16.05
CA PHE A 161 -2.26 -15.65 15.66
C PHE A 161 -2.01 -14.76 16.87
N TYR A 162 -1.05 -13.85 16.74
CA TYR A 162 -0.73 -12.86 17.75
C TYR A 162 -0.37 -11.53 17.08
N ILE A 163 -1.00 -10.44 17.53
CA ILE A 163 -0.68 -9.08 17.10
C ILE A 163 0.00 -8.39 18.26
N ARG A 164 1.25 -7.99 18.06
CA ARG A 164 2.06 -7.26 19.04
C ARG A 164 2.11 -5.80 18.64
N ASN A 165 2.05 -4.91 19.62
CA ASN A 165 2.47 -3.53 19.43
C ASN A 165 3.92 -3.36 19.93
N PRO A 166 4.92 -3.29 19.03
CA PRO A 166 6.32 -3.20 19.43
C PRO A 166 6.74 -1.79 19.88
N VAL A 167 5.99 -0.74 19.52
CA VAL A 167 6.42 0.67 19.65
C VAL A 167 5.24 1.52 20.12
N THR A 168 5.40 2.22 21.23
CA THR A 168 4.33 3.06 21.83
C THR A 168 4.16 4.43 21.18
N ASP A 169 4.94 4.73 20.13
CA ASP A 169 4.91 6.01 19.42
C ASP A 169 3.98 5.91 18.22
N ASP A 170 3.00 6.82 18.16
CA ASP A 170 2.09 6.94 17.02
C ASP A 170 2.84 7.31 15.73
N THR A 171 2.61 6.55 14.66
CA THR A 171 3.11 6.91 13.32
C THR A 171 2.09 7.80 12.61
N HIS A 172 2.57 8.93 12.08
CA HIS A 172 1.77 9.85 11.28
C HIS A 172 2.09 9.68 9.80
N ILE A 173 1.08 9.40 8.97
CA ILE A 173 1.23 9.25 7.52
C ILE A 173 0.25 10.20 6.81
N HIS A 174 0.76 10.99 5.87
CA HIS A 174 -0.08 11.82 5.02
C HIS A 174 -0.94 10.94 4.12
N LEU A 175 -2.24 11.24 4.07
CA LEU A 175 -3.21 10.54 3.24
C LEU A 175 -3.62 11.43 2.07
N PRO A 176 -2.99 11.26 0.89
CA PRO A 176 -3.30 12.07 -0.28
C PRO A 176 -4.63 11.65 -0.90
N THR A 177 -5.21 12.52 -1.72
CA THR A 177 -6.55 12.33 -2.32
C THR A 177 -6.62 11.19 -3.33
N ASP A 178 -5.48 10.79 -3.89
CA ASP A 178 -5.30 9.73 -4.89
C ASP A 178 -4.79 8.41 -4.28
N ALA A 179 -4.68 8.32 -2.96
CA ALA A 179 -4.41 7.06 -2.30
C ALA A 179 -5.51 6.04 -2.63
N LEU A 180 -5.09 4.80 -2.90
CA LEU A 180 -6.01 3.68 -3.10
C LEU A 180 -6.44 3.14 -1.73
N LEU A 181 -7.74 3.04 -1.51
CA LEU A 181 -8.30 2.70 -0.20
C LEU A 181 -9.22 1.51 -0.36
N TYR A 182 -8.88 0.42 0.30
CA TYR A 182 -9.66 -0.81 0.28
C TYR A 182 -10.07 -1.16 1.71
N VAL A 183 -11.37 -1.31 1.91
CA VAL A 183 -11.97 -1.68 3.20
C VAL A 183 -12.68 -3.01 3.08
N LEU A 184 -12.83 -3.70 4.20
CA LEU A 184 -13.62 -4.92 4.30
C LEU A 184 -15.09 -4.57 4.54
N ASP A 185 -15.95 -5.11 3.68
CA ASP A 185 -17.39 -5.22 3.86
C ASP A 185 -17.75 -6.71 3.98
N GLY A 186 -17.87 -7.17 5.23
CA GLY A 186 -17.95 -8.59 5.55
C GLY A 186 -16.66 -9.32 5.15
N SER A 187 -16.76 -10.25 4.20
CA SER A 187 -15.62 -11.00 3.65
C SER A 187 -15.10 -10.43 2.32
N ARG A 188 -15.61 -9.27 1.88
CA ARG A 188 -15.28 -8.69 0.58
C ARG A 188 -14.44 -7.44 0.76
N THR A 189 -13.39 -7.34 -0.03
CA THR A 189 -12.59 -6.12 -0.16
C THR A 189 -13.25 -5.20 -1.17
N VAL A 190 -13.51 -3.95 -0.77
CA VAL A 190 -14.19 -2.94 -1.59
C VAL A 190 -13.34 -1.67 -1.64
N GLU A 191 -13.14 -1.13 -2.84
CA GLU A 191 -12.50 0.17 -3.01
C GLU A 191 -13.44 1.28 -2.54
N VAL A 192 -12.94 2.22 -1.73
CA VAL A 192 -13.69 3.38 -1.26
C VAL A 192 -12.95 4.66 -1.60
N LYS A 193 -13.68 5.76 -1.77
CA LYS A 193 -13.06 7.07 -2.00
C LYS A 193 -12.70 7.73 -0.67
N LEU A 194 -11.67 8.58 -0.68
CA LEU A 194 -11.19 9.24 0.55
C LEU A 194 -12.30 9.95 1.33
N HIS A 195 -13.19 10.67 0.63
CA HIS A 195 -14.30 11.37 1.26
C HIS A 195 -15.31 10.44 1.97
N GLU A 196 -15.46 9.20 1.50
CA GLU A 196 -16.28 8.17 2.15
C GLU A 196 -15.52 7.62 3.36
N MET A 197 -14.25 7.25 3.16
CA MET A 197 -13.39 6.68 4.21
C MET A 197 -13.31 7.57 5.46
N VAL A 198 -13.12 8.89 5.30
CA VAL A 198 -13.00 9.82 6.44
C VAL A 198 -14.31 9.99 7.23
N THR A 199 -15.43 9.53 6.69
CA THR A 199 -16.74 9.52 7.38
C THR A 199 -17.05 8.18 8.04
N MET A 200 -16.27 7.13 7.72
CA MET A 200 -16.41 5.82 8.34
C MET A 200 -15.80 5.82 9.74
N ASN A 201 -16.32 4.94 10.62
CA ASN A 201 -15.63 4.65 11.86
C ASN A 201 -14.48 3.69 11.57
N LEU A 202 -13.26 4.23 11.53
CA LEU A 202 -12.04 3.47 11.23
C LEU A 202 -11.22 3.13 12.47
N VAL A 203 -11.60 3.64 13.63
CA VAL A 203 -10.85 3.46 14.87
C VAL A 203 -10.76 1.97 15.20
N ASP A 204 -9.56 1.53 15.59
CA ASP A 204 -9.22 0.14 15.93
C ASP A 204 -9.33 -0.87 14.77
N ARG A 205 -9.52 -0.40 13.53
CA ARG A 205 -9.44 -1.25 12.34
C ARG A 205 -7.99 -1.42 11.90
N LEU A 206 -7.65 -2.63 11.48
CA LEU A 206 -6.29 -3.03 11.10
C LEU A 206 -6.07 -2.83 9.60
N PHE A 207 -4.98 -2.16 9.23
CA PHE A 207 -4.66 -1.90 7.82
C PHE A 207 -3.21 -2.24 7.50
N HIS A 208 -2.99 -2.87 6.34
CA HIS A 208 -1.71 -2.75 5.65
C HIS A 208 -1.66 -1.37 4.99
N VAL A 209 -0.62 -0.62 5.30
CA VAL A 209 -0.36 0.71 4.76
C VAL A 209 0.94 0.66 3.99
N ARG A 210 0.85 0.84 2.67
CA ARG A 210 2.01 1.00 1.80
C ARG A 210 2.20 2.49 1.51
N TYR A 211 3.42 2.98 1.73
CA TYR A 211 3.71 4.41 1.70
C TYR A 211 5.08 4.69 1.08
N ALA A 212 5.22 5.84 0.43
CA ALA A 212 6.48 6.35 -0.09
C ALA A 212 6.80 7.70 0.55
N GLY A 213 7.98 7.80 1.17
CA GLY A 213 8.29 8.94 2.04
C GLY A 213 7.33 8.97 3.23
N ASP A 214 6.54 10.03 3.35
CA ASP A 214 5.54 10.19 4.41
C ASP A 214 4.10 10.10 3.87
N SER A 215 3.91 9.69 2.60
CA SER A 215 2.61 9.66 1.94
C SER A 215 2.13 8.23 1.68
N ALA A 216 0.92 7.92 2.13
CA ALA A 216 0.27 6.66 1.84
C ALA A 216 -0.11 6.56 0.36
N ILE A 217 0.16 5.40 -0.24
CA ILE A 217 -0.20 5.08 -1.63
C ILE A 217 -1.37 4.11 -1.64
N LEU A 218 -1.35 3.12 -0.74
CA LEU A 218 -2.35 2.07 -0.66
C LEU A 218 -2.64 1.75 0.81
N LEU A 219 -3.93 1.74 1.15
CA LEU A 219 -4.45 1.22 2.40
C LEU A 219 -5.34 0.02 2.10
N GLU A 220 -5.06 -1.09 2.76
CA GLU A 220 -5.81 -2.33 2.60
C GLU A 220 -6.19 -2.88 3.98
N GLU A 221 -7.48 -2.83 4.30
CA GLU A 221 -7.98 -3.35 5.55
C GLU A 221 -7.79 -4.86 5.66
N GLN A 222 -7.36 -5.30 6.83
CA GLN A 222 -7.13 -6.70 7.14
C GLN A 222 -8.15 -7.24 8.11
N TYR A 223 -8.51 -8.51 7.91
CA TYR A 223 -9.36 -9.22 8.84
C TYR A 223 -8.57 -9.44 10.14
N ARG A 224 -9.16 -9.06 11.27
CA ARG A 224 -8.60 -9.37 12.58
C ARG A 224 -8.97 -10.83 12.93
N PRO A 225 -8.00 -11.75 12.99
CA PRO A 225 -8.27 -13.16 13.25
C PRO A 225 -8.81 -13.40 14.67
#